data_AF-A0A8V5GB55-F1
#
_entry.id   AF-A0A8V5GB55-F1
#
_cell.length_a   1.000
_cell.length_b   1.000
_cell.length_c   1.000
_cell.angle_alpha   90.00
_cell.angle_beta   90.00
_cell.angle_gamma   90.00
#
_symmetry.space_group_name_H-M   'P 1'
#
loop_
_entity.id
_entity.type
_entity.pdbx_description
1 polymer ?
#
loop_
_entity_poly.entity_id
_entity_poly.type
_entity_poly.pdbx_seq_one_letter_code
_entity_poly.pdbx_strand_id
1 'polypeptide(L)'
;MLSPERLSLPGPEYLAQRHVLTYMEDAVSQLLENREDISQYGIARFFTEYFNSVRQGTHILFREFSFVQATPHNRASFLRTFWRCFRTVGKNGDF
;
A
#
# COMPACT_ATOMS: atom_id res chain seq x y z
N MET A 1 -11.84 -9.78 14.69
CA MET A 1 -12.72 -8.93 15.54
C MET A 1 -12.19 -7.50 15.51
N LEU A 2 -13.06 -6.50 15.33
CA LEU A 2 -12.67 -5.10 15.55
C LEU A 2 -12.43 -4.90 17.05
N SER A 3 -11.27 -4.36 17.45
CA SER A 3 -11.04 -4.04 18.85
C SER A 3 -11.91 -2.84 19.27
N PRO A 4 -12.51 -2.85 20.47
CA PRO A 4 -13.36 -1.75 20.97
C PRO A 4 -12.66 -0.38 20.94
N GLU A 5 -11.35 -0.39 21.17
CA GLU A 5 -10.46 0.79 21.12
C GLU A 5 -10.45 1.51 19.76
N ARG A 6 -10.79 0.81 18.67
CA ARG A 6 -10.84 1.42 17.33
C ARG A 6 -12.06 2.32 17.14
N LEU A 7 -13.13 2.09 17.90
CA LEU A 7 -14.39 2.84 17.79
C LEU A 7 -14.44 4.04 18.75
N SER A 8 -13.51 4.10 19.70
CA SER A 8 -13.42 5.19 20.68
C SER A 8 -12.54 6.37 20.24
N LEU A 9 -11.79 6.22 19.15
CA LEU A 9 -10.93 7.28 18.61
C LEU A 9 -11.74 8.31 17.80
N PRO A 10 -11.48 9.61 17.94
CA PRO A 10 -12.00 10.63 17.04
C PRO A 10 -11.64 10.31 15.58
N GLY A 11 -12.58 10.55 14.66
CA GLY A 11 -12.41 10.26 13.23
C GLY A 11 -11.08 10.76 12.64
N PRO A 12 -10.68 12.03 12.84
CA PRO A 12 -9.42 12.55 12.34
C PRO A 12 -8.19 11.80 12.87
N GLU A 13 -8.17 11.46 14.15
CA GLU A 13 -7.07 10.72 14.77
C GLU A 13 -6.97 9.30 14.22
N TYR A 14 -8.11 8.64 14.03
CA TYR A 14 -8.16 7.33 13.40
C TYR A 14 -7.60 7.37 11.97
N LEU A 15 -8.01 8.36 11.17
CA LEU A 15 -7.53 8.51 9.79
C LEU A 15 -6.03 8.79 9.74
N ALA A 16 -5.52 9.64 10.63
CA ALA A 16 -4.09 9.94 10.74
C ALA A 16 -3.28 8.71 11.18
N GLN A 17 -3.70 8.01 12.24
CA GLN A 17 -3.03 6.82 12.76
C GLN A 17 -2.96 5.68 11.73
N ARG A 18 -3.96 5.61 10.84
CA ARG A 18 -4.03 4.58 9.78
C ARG A 18 -3.49 5.05 8.43
N HIS A 19 -2.98 6.28 8.35
CA HIS A 19 -2.44 6.87 7.12
C HIS A 19 -3.44 6.83 5.95
N VAL A 20 -4.74 6.95 6.23
CA VAL A 20 -5.80 6.78 5.22
C VAL A 20 -5.65 7.81 4.11
N LEU A 21 -5.36 9.06 4.46
CA LEU A 21 -5.18 10.13 3.48
C LEU A 21 -4.03 9.84 2.51
N THR A 22 -2.91 9.28 2.98
CA THR A 22 -1.78 8.89 2.13
C THR A 22 -2.19 7.89 1.04
N TYR A 23 -2.99 6.88 1.40
CA TYR A 23 -3.47 5.89 0.43
C TYR A 23 -4.58 6.44 -0.49
N MET A 24 -5.44 7.32 0.03
CA MET A 24 -6.47 7.96 -0.78
C MET A 24 -5.87 8.89 -1.82
N GLU A 25 -4.92 9.75 -1.42
CA GLU A 25 -4.20 10.65 -2.32
C GLU A 25 -3.44 9.87 -3.39
N ASP A 26 -2.75 8.79 -3.00
CA ASP A 26 -2.02 7.93 -3.92
C ASP A 26 -2.95 7.22 -4.92
N ALA A 27 -4.08 6.66 -4.44
CA ALA A 27 -5.05 6.00 -5.31
C ALA A 27 -5.66 6.99 -6.31
N VAL A 28 -6.04 8.20 -5.85
CA VAL A 28 -6.60 9.23 -6.72
C VAL A 28 -5.57 9.74 -7.73
N SER A 29 -4.31 9.91 -7.32
CA SER A 29 -3.23 10.33 -8.23
C SER A 29 -3.04 9.32 -9.37
N GLN A 30 -2.93 8.03 -9.03
CA GLN A 30 -2.84 6.97 -10.03
C GLN A 30 -4.07 6.86 -10.93
N LEU A 31 -5.27 7.07 -10.37
CA LEU A 31 -6.52 7.09 -11.13
C LEU A 31 -6.51 8.20 -12.19
N LEU A 32 -6.02 9.39 -11.82
CA LEU A 32 -5.95 10.54 -12.72
C LEU A 32 -4.86 10.38 -13.77
N GLU A 33 -3.72 9.80 -13.41
CA GLU A 33 -2.61 9.49 -14.33
C GLU A 33 -3.00 8.45 -15.40
N ASN A 34 -3.85 7.47 -15.04
CA ASN A 34 -4.22 6.34 -15.92
C ASN A 34 -5.71 6.39 -16.31
N ARG A 35 -6.29 7.60 -16.36
CA ARG A 35 -7.74 7.81 -16.52
C ARG A 35 -8.32 7.15 -17.76
N GLU A 36 -7.58 7.14 -18.87
CA GLU A 36 -8.03 6.56 -20.14
C GLU A 36 -8.19 5.04 -20.05
N ASP A 37 -7.19 4.35 -19.50
CA ASP A 37 -7.23 2.90 -19.28
C ASP A 37 -8.31 2.52 -18.26
N ILE A 38 -8.42 3.26 -17.15
CA ILE A 38 -9.36 2.96 -16.07
C ILE A 38 -10.82 3.19 -16.49
N SER A 39 -11.07 4.11 -17.44
CA SER A 39 -12.42 4.34 -17.96
C SER A 39 -13.05 3.08 -18.56
N GLN A 40 -12.23 2.13 -19.04
CA GLN A 40 -12.68 0.87 -19.64
C GLN A 40 -13.03 -0.20 -18.59
N TYR A 41 -12.34 -0.21 -17.45
CA TYR A 41 -12.48 -1.24 -16.40
C TYR A 41 -13.36 -0.81 -15.22
N GLY A 42 -13.59 0.50 -15.08
CA GLY A 42 -14.45 1.11 -14.07
C GLY A 42 -13.72 1.54 -12.81
N ILE A 43 -14.07 2.73 -12.30
CA ILE A 43 -13.44 3.38 -11.14
C ILE A 43 -13.53 2.51 -9.87
N ALA A 44 -14.69 1.88 -9.63
CA ALA A 44 -14.90 1.04 -8.45
C ALA A 44 -13.96 -0.18 -8.45
N ARG A 45 -13.70 -0.76 -9.63
CA ARG A 45 -12.78 -1.88 -9.78
C ARG A 45 -11.35 -1.43 -9.52
N PHE A 46 -10.94 -0.29 -10.07
CA PHE A 46 -9.62 0.29 -9.80
C PHE A 46 -9.36 0.45 -8.30
N PHE A 47 -10.25 1.09 -7.55
CA PHE A 47 -10.08 1.24 -6.10
C PHE A 47 -10.05 -0.11 -5.38
N THR A 48 -10.87 -1.06 -5.81
CA THR A 48 -10.86 -2.42 -5.25
C THR A 48 -9.51 -3.09 -5.44
N GLU A 49 -8.92 -3.01 -6.63
CA GLU A 49 -7.60 -3.59 -6.94
C GLU A 49 -6.49 -2.86 -6.18
N TYR A 50 -6.52 -1.52 -6.16
CA TYR A 50 -5.57 -0.71 -5.40
C TYR A 50 -5.56 -1.08 -3.91
N PHE A 51 -6.70 -1.04 -3.22
CA PHE A 51 -6.73 -1.34 -1.80
C PHE A 51 -6.47 -2.82 -1.49
N ASN A 52 -6.77 -3.73 -2.43
CA ASN A 52 -6.31 -5.11 -2.31
C ASN A 52 -4.79 -5.22 -2.39
N SER A 53 -4.13 -4.45 -3.26
CA SER A 53 -2.67 -4.41 -3.32
C SER A 53 -2.05 -3.84 -2.03
N VAL A 54 -2.66 -2.81 -1.43
CA VAL A 54 -2.25 -2.27 -0.12
C VAL A 54 -2.38 -3.33 0.96
N ARG A 55 -3.51 -4.04 0.99
CA ARG A 55 -3.75 -5.15 1.93
C ARG A 55 -2.72 -6.28 1.77
N GLN A 56 -2.32 -6.59 0.54
CA GLN A 56 -1.33 -7.62 0.22
C GLN A 56 0.12 -7.14 0.42
N GLY A 57 0.34 -5.83 0.46
CA GLY A 57 1.67 -5.21 0.53
C GLY A 57 2.41 -5.17 -0.80
N THR A 58 1.71 -5.29 -1.92
CA THR A 58 2.30 -5.23 -3.28
C THR A 58 2.24 -3.84 -3.89
N HIS A 59 1.49 -2.91 -3.29
CA HIS A 59 1.38 -1.50 -3.72
C HIS A 59 2.70 -0.72 -3.70
N ILE A 60 3.74 -1.28 -3.08
CA ILE A 60 5.09 -0.70 -3.02
C ILE A 60 5.94 -0.96 -4.27
N LEU A 61 5.47 -1.81 -5.18
CA LEU A 61 6.22 -2.17 -6.39
C LEU A 61 6.22 -1.02 -7.40
N PHE A 62 7.37 -0.77 -8.04
CA PHE A 62 7.55 0.31 -9.02
C PHE A 62 7.26 1.71 -8.45
N ARG A 63 7.52 1.92 -7.17
CA ARG A 63 7.30 3.20 -6.48
C ARG A 63 8.62 3.85 -6.09
N GLU A 64 8.60 5.18 -6.12
CA GLU A 64 9.66 6.02 -5.58
C GLU A 64 9.92 5.72 -4.09
N PHE A 65 11.17 5.90 -3.66
CA PHE A 65 11.57 5.66 -2.28
C PHE A 65 10.80 6.54 -1.29
N SER A 66 10.45 7.78 -1.68
CA SER A 66 9.63 8.70 -0.87
C SER A 66 8.29 8.08 -0.47
N PHE A 67 7.62 7.38 -1.40
CA PHE A 67 6.37 6.68 -1.14
C PHE A 67 6.59 5.46 -0.22
N VAL A 68 7.67 4.70 -0.44
CA VAL A 68 8.03 3.56 0.42
C VAL A 68 8.26 4.02 1.86
N GLN A 69 8.90 5.17 2.06
CA GLN A 69 9.18 5.73 3.38
C GLN A 69 7.94 6.31 4.07
N ALA A 70 6.91 6.73 3.32
CA ALA A 70 5.79 7.54 3.81
C ALA A 70 5.00 6.92 4.98
N THR A 71 4.85 5.59 5.03
CA THR A 71 4.09 4.93 6.11
C THR A 71 4.85 3.72 6.69
N PRO A 72 4.61 3.35 7.97
CA PRO A 72 5.16 2.13 8.54
C PRO A 72 4.80 0.86 7.75
N HIS A 73 3.58 0.80 7.22
CA HIS A 73 3.09 -0.34 6.44
C HIS A 73 3.79 -0.43 5.08
N ASN A 74 4.07 0.69 4.43
CA ASN A 74 4.84 0.72 3.17
C ASN A 74 6.25 0.18 3.39
N ARG A 75 6.95 0.65 4.43
CA ARG A 75 8.29 0.16 4.79
C ARG A 75 8.30 -1.33 5.09
N ALA A 76 7.34 -1.80 5.89
CA ALA A 76 7.22 -3.23 6.20
C ALA A 76 6.92 -4.08 4.96
N SER A 77 6.07 -3.58 4.06
CA SER A 77 5.73 -4.24 2.80
C SER A 77 6.95 -4.32 1.87
N PHE A 78 7.73 -3.25 1.77
CA PHE A 78 8.99 -3.22 1.03
C PHE A 78 9.98 -4.25 1.58
N LEU A 79 10.23 -4.24 2.89
CA LEU A 79 11.15 -5.21 3.52
C LEU A 79 10.68 -6.64 3.26
N ARG A 80 9.38 -6.94 3.41
CA ARG A 80 8.84 -8.28 3.13
C ARG A 80 9.11 -8.71 1.69
N THR A 81 8.89 -7.83 0.73
CA THR A 81 9.15 -8.10 -0.69
C THR A 81 10.65 -8.28 -0.95
N PHE A 82 11.49 -7.40 -0.41
CA PHE A 82 12.94 -7.49 -0.49
C PHE A 82 13.44 -8.84 0.06
N TRP A 83 13.07 -9.18 1.28
CA TRP A 83 13.44 -10.47 1.88
C TRP A 83 12.95 -11.65 1.06
N ARG A 84 11.75 -11.60 0.48
CA ARG A 84 11.24 -12.68 -0.39
C ARG A 84 12.14 -12.89 -1.62
N CYS A 85 12.64 -11.81 -2.23
CA CYS A 85 13.54 -11.89 -3.38
C CYS A 85 14.94 -12.40 -2.99
N PHE A 86 15.48 -11.92 -1.87
CA PHE A 86 16.87 -12.20 -1.46
C PHE A 86 17.04 -13.43 -0.56
N ARG A 87 15.96 -14.01 -0.01
CA ARG A 87 16.02 -15.27 0.76
C ARG A 87 16.58 -16.43 -0.08
N THR A 88 16.36 -16.40 -1.38
CA THR A 88 16.93 -17.35 -2.35
C THR A 88 18.41 -17.11 -2.62
N VAL A 89 18.90 -15.87 -2.47
CA VAL A 89 20.32 -15.52 -2.62
C VAL A 89 21.12 -16.02 -1.42
N GLY A 90 20.62 -15.85 -0.20
CA GLY A 90 21.29 -16.34 1.01
C GLY A 90 21.27 -17.85 1.23
N LYS A 91 20.42 -18.61 0.49
CA LYS A 91 20.41 -20.07 0.52
C LYS A 91 21.33 -20.72 -0.51
N ASN A 92 21.70 -19.98 -1.56
CA ASN A 92 22.56 -20.45 -2.66
C ASN A 92 23.93 -19.75 -2.65
N GLY A 93 24.20 -18.90 -1.65
CA GLY A 93 25.44 -18.16 -1.51
C GLY A 93 26.39 -18.90 -0.60
N ASP A 94 27.27 -19.70 -1.20
CA ASP A 94 28.61 -19.91 -0.68
C ASP A 94 29.26 -18.52 -0.53
N PHE A 95 29.33 -18.02 0.70
CA PHE A 95 30.30 -17.00 1.08
C PHE A 95 31.42 -17.68 1.86
#